data_AF-A0AAD5SRT5-F1
#
_entry.id   AF-A0AAD5SRT5-F1
#
_cell.length_a   1.000
_cell.length_b   1.000
_cell.length_c   1.000
_cell.angle_alpha   90.00
_cell.angle_beta   90.00
_cell.angle_gamma   90.00
#
_symmetry.space_group_name_H-M   'P 1'
#
loop_
_entity.id
_entity.type
_entity.pdbx_description
1 polymer ?
#
loop_
_entity_poly.entity_id
_entity_poly.type
_entity_poly.pdbx_seq_one_letter_code
_entity_poly.pdbx_strand_id
1 'polypeptide(L)'
;TVVFLESLTTAISTGTAKFSVAVLDTMDAVYGLTQIGNCEIKCRWHELCLLSGREAIFDAVAVFVTTMGRMKYVRPLYRAWRKCSKEGERRARETFEGARGFYHPICVAMVEKDFA
;
A
#
# COMPACT_ATOMS: atom_id res chain seq x y z
N THR A 1 17.28 -6.29 0.13
CA THR A 1 16.31 -5.17 -0.01
C THR A 1 14.91 -5.52 0.48
N VAL A 2 14.32 -6.66 0.07
CA VAL A 2 12.99 -7.08 0.58
C VAL A 2 12.98 -7.28 2.10
N VAL A 3 13.97 -7.99 2.64
CA VAL A 3 14.12 -8.23 4.09
C VAL A 3 14.26 -6.92 4.88
N PHE A 4 14.96 -5.94 4.32
CA PHE A 4 15.12 -4.62 4.95
C PHE A 4 13.77 -3.90 5.08
N LEU A 5 12.98 -3.83 4.01
CA LEU A 5 11.65 -3.22 4.06
C LEU A 5 10.71 -4.00 4.99
N GLU A 6 10.82 -5.32 5.02
CA GLU A 6 10.03 -6.15 5.94
C GLU A 6 10.37 -5.90 7.40
N SER A 7 11.66 -5.75 7.74
CA SER A 7 12.09 -5.36 9.08
C SER A 7 11.56 -3.98 9.46
N LEU A 8 11.53 -3.02 8.53
CA LEU A 8 10.97 -1.69 8.78
C LEU A 8 9.46 -1.73 9.01
N THR A 9 8.70 -2.45 8.18
CA THR A 9 7.24 -2.62 8.37
C THR A 9 6.94 -3.31 9.70
N THR A 10 7.73 -4.32 10.06
CA THR A 10 7.61 -5.02 11.36
C THR A 10 7.85 -4.06 12.51
N ALA A 11 8.88 -3.22 12.43
CA ALA A 11 9.20 -2.22 13.45
C ALA A 11 8.09 -1.17 13.66
N ILE A 12 7.36 -0.81 12.59
CA ILE A 12 6.15 0.03 12.72
C ILE A 12 5.04 -0.77 13.40
N SER A 13 4.79 -2.01 12.97
CA SER A 13 3.71 -2.83 13.51
C SER A 13 3.90 -3.18 15.00
N THR A 14 5.14 -3.30 15.47
CA THR A 14 5.47 -3.51 16.89
C THR A 14 5.50 -2.21 17.70
N GLY A 15 5.21 -1.06 17.07
CA GLY A 15 5.20 0.25 17.71
C GLY A 15 6.59 0.75 18.13
N THR A 16 7.65 0.10 17.66
CA THR A 16 9.04 0.39 18.05
C THR A 16 9.57 1.63 17.32
N ALA A 17 9.05 1.94 16.13
CA ALA A 17 9.42 3.12 15.36
C ALA A 17 8.22 3.73 14.63
N LYS A 18 8.06 5.07 14.72
CA LYS A 18 7.22 5.86 13.82
C LYS A 18 8.14 6.57 12.84
N PHE A 19 8.00 6.26 11.55
CA PHE A 19 8.69 7.01 10.51
C PHE A 19 7.88 8.25 10.16
N SER A 20 8.52 9.41 10.16
CA SER A 20 7.91 10.62 9.66
C SER A 20 7.88 10.60 8.12
N VAL A 21 6.93 11.30 7.54
CA VAL A 21 6.81 11.44 6.08
C VAL A 21 8.11 11.96 5.45
N ALA A 22 8.80 12.89 6.12
CA ALA A 22 10.08 13.43 5.68
C ALA A 22 11.21 12.39 5.56
N VAL A 23 11.25 11.41 6.47
CA VAL A 23 12.22 10.31 6.39
C VAL A 23 11.91 9.43 5.19
N LEU A 24 10.63 9.13 4.94
CA LEU A 24 10.22 8.35 3.79
C LEU A 24 10.50 9.06 2.46
N ASP A 25 10.30 10.38 2.39
CA ASP A 25 10.64 11.17 1.21
C ASP A 25 12.14 11.15 0.93
N THR A 26 12.97 11.26 1.97
CA THR A 26 14.43 11.16 1.85
C THR A 26 14.85 9.76 1.38
N MET A 27 14.24 8.71 1.93
CA MET A 27 14.49 7.33 1.49
C MET A 27 14.09 7.11 0.04
N ASP A 28 12.95 7.65 -0.39
CA ASP A 28 12.49 7.56 -1.78
C ASP A 28 13.44 8.29 -2.73
N ALA A 29 13.92 9.48 -2.33
CA ALA A 29 14.87 10.26 -3.13
C ALA A 29 16.23 9.58 -3.28
N VAL A 30 16.73 8.92 -2.22
CA VAL A 30 18.04 8.26 -2.24
C VAL A 30 17.99 6.89 -2.92
N TYR A 31 16.93 6.11 -2.68
CA TYR A 31 16.84 4.71 -3.12
C TYR A 31 15.92 4.49 -4.33
N GLY A 32 15.13 5.49 -4.73
CA GLY A 32 14.23 5.40 -5.89
C GLY A 32 13.13 4.34 -5.74
N LEU A 33 12.67 4.06 -4.51
CA LEU A 33 11.83 2.90 -4.18
C LEU A 33 10.49 2.91 -4.90
N THR A 34 9.90 4.09 -5.13
CA THR A 34 8.65 4.24 -5.88
C THR A 34 8.79 3.83 -7.36
N GLN A 35 9.97 3.98 -7.96
CA GLN A 35 10.21 3.66 -9.38
C GLN A 35 10.72 2.24 -9.63
N ILE A 36 10.99 1.46 -8.57
CA ILE A 36 11.48 0.08 -8.71
C ILE A 36 10.48 -0.80 -9.48
N GLY A 37 10.98 -1.56 -10.45
CA GLY A 37 10.18 -2.50 -11.25
C GLY A 37 9.79 -3.78 -10.51
N ASN A 38 10.50 -4.13 -9.42
CA ASN A 38 10.19 -5.31 -8.63
C ASN A 38 8.89 -5.12 -7.83
N CYS A 39 7.88 -5.94 -8.14
CA CYS A 39 6.55 -5.84 -7.55
C CYS A 39 6.51 -6.11 -6.04
N GLU A 40 7.38 -6.98 -5.51
CA GLU A 40 7.42 -7.27 -4.07
C GLU A 40 7.97 -6.07 -3.28
N ILE A 41 9.06 -5.48 -3.78
CA ILE A 41 9.66 -4.30 -3.16
C ILE A 41 8.67 -3.13 -3.20
N LYS A 42 8.06 -2.89 -4.36
CA LYS A 42 7.06 -1.84 -4.56
C LYS A 42 5.85 -2.00 -3.63
N CYS A 43 5.31 -3.22 -3.51
CA CYS A 43 4.19 -3.49 -2.62
C CYS A 43 4.55 -3.19 -1.15
N ARG A 44 5.72 -3.64 -0.67
CA ARG A 44 6.16 -3.39 0.71
C ARG A 44 6.43 -1.92 0.98
N TRP A 45 7.01 -1.21 0.02
CA TRP A 45 7.23 0.23 0.11
C TRP A 45 5.90 1.01 0.20
N HIS A 46 4.93 0.66 -0.63
CA HIS A 46 3.60 1.24 -0.58
C HIS A 46 2.90 0.98 0.76
N GLU A 47 2.95 -0.25 1.26
CA GLU A 47 2.41 -0.60 2.58
C GLU A 47 3.05 0.24 3.69
N LEU A 48 4.38 0.39 3.68
CA LEU A 48 5.12 1.21 4.65
C LEU A 48 4.69 2.69 4.61
N CYS A 49 4.54 3.25 3.40
CA CYS A 49 4.11 4.64 3.21
C CYS A 49 2.68 4.86 3.72
N LEU A 50 1.78 3.92 3.43
CA LEU A 50 0.39 3.98 3.89
C LEU A 50 0.29 3.87 5.42
N LEU A 51 1.05 2.96 6.04
CA LEU A 51 1.08 2.83 7.51
C LEU A 51 1.64 4.08 8.20
N SER A 52 2.47 4.84 7.51
CA SER A 52 3.09 6.07 8.03
C SER A 52 2.29 7.34 7.71
N GLY A 53 1.14 7.23 7.04
CA GLY A 53 0.28 8.38 6.74
C GLY A 53 0.71 9.23 5.53
N ARG A 54 1.57 8.72 4.64
CA ARG A 54 2.05 9.48 3.46
C ARG A 54 0.99 9.47 2.35
N GLU A 55 0.21 10.54 2.24
CA GLU A 55 -0.88 10.63 1.26
C GLU A 55 -0.40 10.77 -0.20
N ALA A 56 0.81 11.30 -0.42
CA ALA A 56 1.40 11.44 -1.75
C ALA A 56 1.57 10.12 -2.52
N ILE A 57 1.52 8.97 -1.81
CA ILE A 57 1.64 7.65 -2.43
C ILE A 57 0.32 7.12 -3.00
N PHE A 58 -0.83 7.74 -2.70
CA PHE A 58 -2.15 7.19 -3.05
C PHE A 58 -2.31 6.93 -4.54
N ASP A 59 -1.83 7.84 -5.40
CA ASP A 59 -1.93 7.67 -6.85
C ASP A 59 -1.04 6.52 -7.34
N ALA A 60 0.17 6.38 -6.78
CA ALA A 60 1.06 5.26 -7.10
C ALA A 60 0.47 3.91 -6.65
N VAL A 61 -0.18 3.88 -5.48
CA VAL A 61 -0.90 2.70 -4.99
C VAL A 61 -2.08 2.36 -5.89
N ALA A 62 -2.87 3.35 -6.32
CA ALA A 62 -4.01 3.16 -7.21
C ALA A 62 -3.59 2.52 -8.55
N VAL A 63 -2.50 3.02 -9.16
CA VAL A 63 -1.92 2.42 -10.37
C VAL A 63 -1.41 1.00 -10.10
N PHE A 64 -0.79 0.76 -8.95
CA PHE A 64 -0.27 -0.57 -8.62
C PHE A 64 -1.38 -1.59 -8.43
N VAL A 65 -2.45 -1.27 -7.69
CA VAL A 65 -3.56 -2.21 -7.43
C VAL A 65 -4.39 -2.47 -8.70
N THR A 66 -4.55 -1.47 -9.56
CA THR A 66 -5.25 -1.64 -10.86
C THR A 66 -4.44 -2.47 -11.86
N THR A 67 -3.11 -2.48 -11.75
CA THR A 67 -2.24 -3.29 -12.62
C THR A 67 -2.07 -4.73 -12.08
N MET A 68 -2.08 -4.91 -10.76
CA MET A 68 -1.75 -6.18 -10.11
C MET A 68 -2.96 -6.83 -9.44
N GLY A 69 -3.51 -7.89 -10.02
CA GLY A 69 -4.67 -8.62 -9.47
C GLY A 69 -4.35 -9.67 -8.39
N ARG A 70 -3.08 -9.83 -7.97
CA ARG A 70 -2.71 -10.87 -7.00
C ARG A 70 -3.12 -10.49 -5.58
N MET A 71 -3.96 -11.32 -4.95
CA MET A 71 -4.42 -11.15 -3.55
C MET A 71 -3.28 -10.91 -2.55
N LYS A 72 -2.09 -11.51 -2.77
CA LYS A 72 -0.89 -11.31 -1.95
C LYS A 72 -0.55 -9.81 -1.76
N TYR A 73 -0.84 -8.99 -2.76
CA TYR A 73 -0.52 -7.56 -2.77
C TYR A 73 -1.76 -6.69 -2.54
N VAL A 74 -2.85 -7.01 -3.23
CA VAL A 74 -4.09 -6.22 -3.23
C VAL A 74 -4.69 -6.13 -1.82
N ARG A 75 -4.78 -7.27 -1.13
CA ARG A 75 -5.48 -7.35 0.16
C ARG A 75 -4.74 -6.60 1.29
N PRO A 76 -3.42 -6.78 1.50
CA PRO A 76 -2.67 -5.99 2.49
C PRO A 76 -2.68 -4.50 2.18
N LEU A 77 -2.57 -4.11 0.90
CA LEU A 77 -2.58 -2.70 0.51
C LEU A 77 -3.90 -2.02 0.83
N TYR A 78 -5.04 -2.60 0.47
CA TYR A 78 -6.34 -2.00 0.82
C TYR A 78 -6.56 -1.89 2.34
N ARG A 79 -6.08 -2.87 3.11
CA ARG A 79 -6.13 -2.83 4.59
C ARG A 79 -5.27 -1.71 5.16
N ALA A 80 -4.04 -1.53 4.66
CA ALA A 80 -3.15 -0.46 5.07
C ALA A 80 -3.70 0.90 4.65
N TRP A 81 -4.28 0.99 3.45
CA TRP A 81 -4.84 2.22 2.90
C TRP A 81 -6.04 2.71 3.72
N ARG A 82 -6.94 1.80 4.10
CA ARG A 82 -8.06 2.10 5.01
C ARG A 82 -7.58 2.62 6.38
N LYS A 83 -6.48 2.07 6.90
CA LYS A 83 -5.92 2.45 8.22
C LYS A 83 -5.14 3.77 8.18
N CYS A 84 -4.75 4.25 7.00
CA CYS A 84 -3.93 5.44 6.82
C CYS A 84 -4.66 6.72 7.25
N SER A 85 -5.80 7.02 6.62
CA SER A 85 -6.62 8.20 6.93
C SER A 85 -8.06 8.01 6.42
N LYS A 86 -8.99 8.85 6.88
CA LYS A 86 -10.38 8.86 6.37
C LYS A 86 -10.43 9.13 4.86
N GLU A 87 -9.52 9.98 4.37
CA GLU A 87 -9.37 10.25 2.94
C GLU A 87 -8.78 9.04 2.20
N GLY A 88 -7.83 8.34 2.83
CA GLY A 88 -7.29 7.08 2.31
C GLY A 88 -8.38 6.01 2.12
N GLU A 89 -9.31 5.89 3.06
CA GLU A 89 -10.46 4.97 2.91
C GLU A 89 -11.37 5.36 1.74
N ARG A 90 -11.69 6.65 1.58
CA ARG A 90 -12.49 7.15 0.46
C ARG A 90 -11.83 6.82 -0.88
N ARG A 91 -10.54 7.14 -1.03
CA ARG A 91 -9.76 6.88 -2.25
C ARG A 91 -9.62 5.39 -2.53
N ALA A 92 -9.46 4.57 -1.49
CA ALA A 92 -9.40 3.12 -1.60
C ALA A 92 -10.70 2.53 -2.16
N ARG A 93 -11.86 3.02 -1.67
CA ARG A 93 -13.17 2.58 -2.15
C ARG A 93 -13.43 3.00 -3.60
N GLU A 94 -13.14 4.25 -3.94
CA GLU A 94 -13.26 4.76 -5.32
C GLU A 94 -12.40 3.93 -6.30
N THR A 95 -11.15 3.66 -5.91
CA THR A 95 -10.23 2.85 -6.72
C THR A 95 -10.72 1.40 -6.85
N PHE A 96 -11.25 0.82 -5.77
CA PHE A 96 -11.80 -0.52 -5.79
C PHE A 96 -13.03 -0.65 -6.70
N GLU A 97 -13.94 0.33 -6.67
CA GLU A 97 -15.11 0.35 -7.53
C GLU A 97 -14.72 0.47 -9.01
N GLY A 98 -13.77 1.35 -9.34
CA GLY A 98 -13.24 1.48 -10.70
C GLY A 98 -12.52 0.22 -11.18
N ALA A 99 -11.84 -0.49 -10.28
CA ALA A 99 -11.09 -1.71 -10.59
C ALA A 99 -11.92 -3.00 -10.44
N ARG A 100 -13.20 -2.91 -10.02
CA ARG A 100 -14.02 -4.09 -9.68
C ARG A 100 -14.15 -5.08 -10.82
N GLY A 101 -14.28 -4.58 -12.06
CA GLY A 101 -14.36 -5.42 -13.25
C GLY A 101 -13.05 -6.11 -13.65
N PHE A 102 -11.91 -5.63 -13.15
CA PHE A 102 -10.59 -6.23 -13.43
C PHE A 102 -10.27 -7.41 -12.50
N TYR A 103 -10.77 -7.38 -11.26
CA TYR A 103 -10.45 -8.42 -10.28
C TYR A 103 -11.27 -9.70 -10.48
N HIS A 104 -10.65 -10.84 -10.13
CA HIS A 104 -11.37 -12.10 -10.03
C HIS A 104 -12.48 -12.01 -8.96
N PRO A 105 -13.68 -12.61 -9.16
CA PRO A 105 -14.80 -12.51 -8.22
C PRO A 105 -14.47 -12.86 -6.77
N ILE A 106 -13.58 -13.83 -6.55
CA ILE A 106 -13.09 -14.22 -5.21
C ILE A 106 -12.28 -13.06 -4.57
N CYS A 107 -11.52 -12.31 -5.37
CA CYS A 107 -10.78 -11.14 -4.89
C CYS A 107 -11.73 -10.01 -4.50
N VAL A 108 -12.74 -9.74 -5.33
CA VAL A 108 -13.79 -8.75 -5.03
C VAL A 108 -14.46 -9.07 -3.70
N ALA A 109 -14.96 -10.30 -3.52
CA ALA A 109 -15.65 -10.71 -2.30
C ALA A 109 -14.76 -10.62 -1.04
N MET A 110 -13.46 -10.89 -1.15
CA MET A 110 -12.54 -10.81 -0.01
C MET A 110 -12.20 -9.38 0.35
N VAL A 111 -12.02 -8.50 -0.64
CA VAL A 111 -11.74 -7.09 -0.43
C VAL A 111 -12.99 -6.36 0.09
N GLU A 112 -14.18 -6.67 -0.42
CA GLU A 112 -15.44 -6.16 0.11
C GLU A 112 -15.62 -6.52 1.59
N LYS A 113 -15.31 -7.76 1.98
CA LYS A 113 -15.33 -8.16 3.41
C LYS A 113 -14.33 -7.41 4.26
N ASP A 114 -13.20 -6.98 3.69
CA ASP A 114 -12.21 -6.20 4.43
C ASP A 114 -12.62 -4.71 4.54
N PHE A 115 -13.58 -4.25 3.73
CA PHE A 115 -14.18 -2.91 3.80
C PHE A 115 -15.51 -2.84 4.57
N ALA A 116 -16.15 -3.98 4.81
CA ALA A 116 -17.27 -4.14 5.72
C ALA A 116 -16.82 -3.98 7.19
#